data_AF-A0A7E5WNM1-F1
#
_entry.id   AF-A0A7E5WNM1-F1
#
_cell.length_a   1.000
_cell.length_b   1.000
_cell.length_c   1.000
_cell.angle_alpha   90.00
_cell.angle_beta   90.00
_cell.angle_gamma   90.00
#
_symmetry.space_group_name_H-M   'P 1'
#
loop_
_entity.id
_entity.type
_entity.pdbx_description
1 polymer ?
#
loop_
_entity_poly.entity_id
_entity_poly.type
_entity_poly.pdbx_seq_one_letter_code
_entity_poly.pdbx_strand_id
1 'polypeptide(L)'
;MPVRKQHYQRPEQFDMENASTEELMDEIIRITVFDYKALCAKMANAPIPESERELVNYMRAKYAMESKLVDGYLNKLQETMRDTPPGYIHAAIKQREREIREKLRAG
;
A
#
# COMPACT_ATOMS: atom_id res chain seq x y z
N MET A 1 -14.87 -13.10 -30.66
CA MET A 1 -15.22 -12.98 -29.23
C MET A 1 -14.51 -11.77 -28.64
N PRO A 2 -15.21 -10.78 -28.07
CA PRO A 2 -14.53 -9.61 -27.52
C PRO A 2 -13.97 -9.92 -26.12
N VAL A 3 -12.66 -9.79 -25.99
CA VAL A 3 -11.93 -9.84 -24.73
C VAL A 3 -12.40 -8.66 -23.88
N ARG A 4 -13.14 -8.94 -22.79
CA ARG A 4 -13.45 -7.91 -21.78
C ARG A 4 -12.13 -7.46 -21.19
N LYS A 5 -11.63 -6.30 -21.66
CA LYS A 5 -10.60 -5.54 -20.95
C LYS A 5 -11.20 -5.23 -19.58
N GLN A 6 -10.77 -5.97 -18.56
CA GLN A 6 -10.97 -5.57 -17.18
C GLN A 6 -10.19 -4.28 -17.02
N HIS A 7 -10.87 -3.15 -17.26
CA HIS A 7 -10.44 -1.88 -16.75
C HIS A 7 -10.27 -2.09 -15.25
N TYR A 8 -9.04 -2.08 -14.77
CA TYR A 8 -8.78 -1.80 -13.37
C TYR A 8 -9.40 -0.43 -13.11
N GLN A 9 -10.66 -0.44 -12.70
CA GLN A 9 -11.29 0.72 -12.09
C GLN A 9 -10.42 1.02 -10.88
N ARG A 10 -9.71 2.13 -10.98
CA ARG A 10 -9.05 2.82 -9.88
C ARG A 10 -10.02 2.76 -8.69
N PRO A 11 -9.63 2.29 -7.50
CA PRO A 11 -10.39 2.65 -6.33
C PRO A 11 -10.53 4.18 -6.35
N GLU A 12 -11.72 4.69 -6.06
CA GLU A 12 -11.91 6.09 -5.71
C GLU A 12 -10.75 6.52 -4.81
N GLN A 13 -10.18 7.71 -5.04
CA GLN A 13 -9.05 8.20 -4.25
C GLN A 13 -9.31 7.90 -2.77
N PHE A 14 -8.38 7.22 -2.10
CA PHE A 14 -8.50 6.90 -0.68
C PHE A 14 -8.90 8.17 0.07
N ASP A 15 -10.09 8.15 0.68
CA ASP A 15 -10.67 9.32 1.33
C ASP A 15 -9.99 9.53 2.69
N MET A 16 -8.89 10.27 2.66
CA MET A 16 -8.08 10.56 3.84
C MET A 16 -8.85 11.35 4.92
N GLU A 17 -9.87 12.12 4.54
CA GLU A 17 -10.58 12.97 5.50
C GLU A 17 -11.49 12.15 6.42
N ASN A 18 -12.16 11.15 5.85
CA ASN A 18 -13.14 10.29 6.55
C ASN A 18 -12.60 8.90 6.91
N ALA A 19 -11.37 8.56 6.49
CA ALA A 19 -10.76 7.27 6.81
C ALA A 19 -10.66 7.01 8.32
N SER A 20 -11.09 5.83 8.72
CA SER A 20 -10.87 5.30 10.05
C SER A 20 -9.38 5.04 10.33
N THR A 21 -9.04 4.89 11.61
CA THR A 21 -7.68 4.53 12.04
C THR A 21 -7.20 3.22 11.39
N GLU A 22 -8.08 2.23 11.26
CA GLU A 22 -7.76 0.96 10.59
C GLU A 22 -7.49 1.14 9.10
N GLU A 23 -8.33 1.91 8.41
CA GLU A 23 -8.15 2.17 6.97
C GLU A 23 -6.85 2.94 6.69
N LEU A 24 -6.50 3.92 7.54
CA LEU A 24 -5.22 4.63 7.45
C LEU A 24 -4.03 3.67 7.65
N MET A 25 -4.10 2.80 8.65
CA MET A 25 -3.06 1.79 8.88
C MET A 25 -2.94 0.82 7.70
N ASP A 26 -4.06 0.34 7.18
CA ASP A 26 -4.11 -0.59 6.06
C ASP A 26 -3.53 0.04 4.79
N GLU A 27 -3.80 1.31 4.52
CA GLU A 27 -3.28 2.04 3.37
C GLU A 27 -1.77 2.32 3.49
N ILE A 28 -1.29 2.68 4.69
CA ILE A 28 0.14 2.79 4.98
C ILE A 28 0.84 1.45 4.72
N ILE A 29 0.28 0.35 5.22
CA ILE A 29 0.85 -1.00 5.04
C ILE A 29 0.82 -1.41 3.56
N ARG A 30 -0.28 -1.14 2.83
CA ARG A 30 -0.40 -1.42 1.40
C ARG A 30 0.77 -0.83 0.62
N ILE A 31 0.99 0.46 0.79
CA ILE A 31 2.01 1.18 0.02
C ILE A 31 3.41 0.76 0.48
N THR A 32 3.71 0.89 1.78
CA THR A 32 5.08 0.75 2.30
C THR A 32 5.57 -0.68 2.35
N VAL A 33 4.66 -1.66 2.46
CA VAL A 33 5.02 -3.07 2.61
C VAL A 33 4.66 -3.86 1.38
N PHE A 34 3.40 -3.87 0.94
CA PHE A 34 2.95 -4.77 -0.12
C PHE A 34 3.39 -4.29 -1.50
N ASP A 35 3.10 -3.04 -1.86
CA ASP A 35 3.49 -2.47 -3.16
C ASP A 35 5.00 -2.39 -3.32
N TYR A 36 5.71 -1.99 -2.26
CA TYR A 36 7.16 -1.99 -2.26
C TYR A 36 7.73 -3.41 -2.48
N LYS A 37 7.24 -4.42 -1.77
CA LYS A 37 7.69 -5.82 -1.95
C LYS A 37 7.37 -6.36 -3.34
N ALA A 38 6.18 -6.06 -3.87
CA ALA A 38 5.79 -6.47 -5.22
C ALA A 38 6.72 -5.84 -6.28
N LEU A 39 7.04 -4.55 -6.13
CA LEU A 39 7.99 -3.85 -6.98
C LEU A 39 9.40 -4.45 -6.89
N CYS A 40 9.90 -4.69 -5.68
CA CYS A 40 11.20 -5.32 -5.45
C CYS A 40 11.28 -6.72 -6.08
N ALA A 41 10.24 -7.54 -5.94
CA ALA A 41 10.18 -8.88 -6.52
C ALA A 41 10.27 -8.84 -8.06
N LYS A 42 9.57 -7.89 -8.69
CA LYS A 42 9.67 -7.68 -10.15
C LYS A 42 11.04 -7.19 -10.59
N MET A 43 11.68 -6.33 -9.79
CA MET A 43 13.01 -5.81 -10.09
C MET A 43 14.15 -6.81 -9.81
N ALA A 44 13.92 -7.81 -8.97
CA ALA A 44 14.91 -8.84 -8.62
C ALA A 44 15.25 -9.76 -9.80
N ASN A 45 14.33 -9.95 -10.76
CA ASN A 45 14.51 -10.82 -11.92
C ASN A 45 15.28 -10.13 -13.06
N ALA A 46 16.41 -9.49 -12.75
CA ALA A 46 17.21 -8.80 -13.76
C ALA A 46 17.92 -9.80 -14.70
N PRO A 47 17.90 -9.59 -16.03
CA PRO A 47 17.28 -8.47 -16.73
C PRO A 47 15.74 -8.60 -16.84
N ILE A 48 15.03 -7.50 -16.58
CA ILE A 48 13.56 -7.46 -16.69
C ILE A 48 13.16 -7.78 -18.14
N PRO A 49 12.31 -8.81 -18.37
CA PRO A 49 11.82 -9.15 -19.70
C PRO A 49 11.15 -7.95 -20.38
N GLU A 50 11.33 -7.81 -21.69
CA GLU A 50 10.75 -6.68 -22.44
C GLU A 50 9.23 -6.60 -22.30
N SER A 51 8.56 -7.75 -22.25
CA SER A 51 7.12 -7.88 -21.99
C SER A 51 6.67 -7.36 -20.62
N GLU A 52 7.58 -7.23 -19.65
CA GLU A 52 7.28 -6.74 -18.30
C GLU A 52 7.78 -5.31 -18.05
N ARG A 53 8.56 -4.72 -18.97
CA ARG A 53 9.17 -3.39 -18.75
C ARG A 53 8.13 -2.29 -18.52
N GLU A 54 7.07 -2.27 -19.32
CA GLU A 54 6.00 -1.28 -19.16
C GLU A 54 5.29 -1.43 -17.82
N LEU A 55 5.02 -2.67 -17.41
CA LEU A 55 4.40 -2.96 -16.11
C LEU A 55 5.30 -2.50 -14.96
N VAL A 56 6.60 -2.82 -15.00
CA VAL A 56 7.54 -2.40 -13.95
C VAL A 56 7.66 -0.87 -13.89
N ASN A 57 7.72 -0.20 -15.04
CA ASN A 57 7.73 1.26 -15.08
C ASN A 57 6.45 1.87 -14.51
N TYR A 58 5.29 1.29 -14.83
CA TYR A 58 4.01 1.68 -14.24
C TYR A 58 4.01 1.49 -12.71
N MET A 59 4.46 0.34 -12.21
CA MET A 59 4.55 0.06 -10.77
C MET A 59 5.50 1.03 -10.06
N ARG A 60 6.64 1.36 -10.67
CA ARG A 60 7.57 2.37 -10.14
C ARG A 60 6.92 3.76 -10.05
N ALA A 61 6.29 4.19 -11.13
CA ALA A 61 5.62 5.49 -11.17
C ALA A 61 4.48 5.56 -10.14
N LYS A 62 3.66 4.51 -10.05
CA LYS A 62 2.59 4.38 -9.06
C LYS A 62 3.14 4.45 -7.64
N TYR A 63 4.13 3.61 -7.32
CA TYR A 63 4.75 3.59 -5.99
C TYR A 63 5.34 4.97 -5.63
N ALA A 64 6.03 5.64 -6.56
CA ALA A 64 6.59 6.96 -6.31
C ALA A 64 5.55 8.06 -6.09
N MET A 65 4.34 7.91 -6.65
CA MET A 65 3.23 8.83 -6.38
C MET A 65 2.59 8.53 -5.02
N GLU A 66 2.31 7.26 -4.73
CA GLU A 66 1.65 6.83 -3.50
C GLU A 66 2.55 6.97 -2.26
N SER A 67 3.87 6.75 -2.41
CA SER A 67 4.82 6.90 -1.30
C SER A 67 4.85 8.32 -0.74
N LYS A 68 4.51 9.34 -1.55
CA LYS A 68 4.40 10.73 -1.10
C LYS A 68 3.17 10.97 -0.22
N LEU A 69 2.15 10.13 -0.34
CA LEU A 69 0.92 10.22 0.45
C LEU A 69 1.06 9.57 1.83
N VAL A 70 2.01 8.64 1.98
CA VAL A 70 2.27 7.91 3.23
C VAL A 70 2.52 8.87 4.40
N ASP A 71 3.31 9.92 4.20
CA ASP A 71 3.57 10.91 5.25
C ASP A 71 2.26 11.62 5.69
N GLY A 72 1.37 11.91 4.74
CA GLY A 72 0.04 12.46 5.01
C GLY A 72 -0.83 11.51 5.82
N TYR A 73 -0.86 10.23 5.44
CA TYR A 73 -1.59 9.19 6.17
C TYR A 73 -1.05 8.99 7.59
N LEU A 74 0.28 9.00 7.76
CA LEU A 74 0.93 8.92 9.07
C LEU A 74 0.59 10.12 9.95
N ASN A 75 0.61 11.33 9.40
CA ASN A 75 0.25 12.53 10.14
C ASN A 75 -1.22 12.48 10.60
N LYS A 76 -2.15 12.11 9.70
CA LYS A 76 -3.56 11.94 10.04
C LYS A 76 -3.77 10.86 11.10
N LEU A 77 -3.01 9.76 11.02
CA LEU A 77 -3.05 8.69 12.02
C LEU A 77 -2.56 9.19 13.38
N GLN A 78 -1.49 10.00 13.41
CA GLN A 78 -0.97 10.63 14.63
C GLN A 78 -1.97 11.61 15.25
N GLU A 79 -2.66 12.42 14.43
CA GLU A 79 -3.72 13.32 14.90
C GLU A 79 -4.87 12.54 15.53
N THR A 80 -5.30 11.46 14.86
CA THR A 80 -6.40 10.60 15.33
C THR A 80 -6.02 9.86 16.62
N MET A 81 -4.74 9.50 16.76
CA MET A 81 -4.20 8.79 17.92
C MET A 81 -3.42 9.71 18.87
N ARG A 82 -3.71 11.01 18.92
CA ARG A 82 -2.88 12.00 19.64
C ARG A 82 -2.67 11.72 21.14
N ASP A 83 -3.63 11.06 21.77
CA ASP A 83 -3.60 10.71 23.20
C ASP A 83 -2.84 9.39 23.45
N THR A 84 -2.32 8.77 22.38
CA THR A 84 -1.57 7.51 22.43
C THR A 84 -0.08 7.79 22.68
N PRO A 85 0.60 7.05 23.57
CA PRO A 85 2.02 7.29 23.84
C PRO A 85 2.91 7.09 22.60
N PRO A 86 4.07 7.80 22.53
CA PRO A 86 5.05 7.59 21.47
C PRO A 86 5.45 6.11 21.32
N GLY A 87 5.58 5.64 20.09
CA GLY A 87 5.96 4.26 19.77
C GLY A 87 4.79 3.26 19.65
N TYR A 88 3.62 3.57 20.21
CA TYR A 88 2.44 2.70 20.09
C TYR A 88 1.85 2.68 18.68
N ILE A 89 1.91 3.80 17.94
CA ILE A 89 1.45 3.84 16.54
C ILE A 89 2.24 2.84 15.69
N HIS A 90 3.56 2.78 15.88
CA HIS A 90 4.41 1.79 15.21
C HIS A 90 4.08 0.36 15.62
N ALA A 91 3.79 0.12 16.90
CA ALA A 91 3.38 -1.19 17.39
C ALA A 91 2.02 -1.61 16.80
N ALA A 92 1.06 -0.68 16.73
CA ALA A 92 -0.27 -0.90 16.16
C ALA A 92 -0.19 -1.22 14.66
N ILE A 93 0.59 -0.47 13.88
CA ILE A 93 0.82 -0.75 12.46
C ILE A 93 1.45 -2.14 12.27
N LYS A 94 2.46 -2.51 13.08
CA LYS A 94 3.09 -3.84 13.01
C LYS A 94 2.11 -4.98 13.36
N GLN A 95 1.29 -4.77 14.38
CA GLN A 95 0.27 -5.74 14.78
C GLN A 95 -0.77 -5.90 13.67
N ARG A 96 -1.24 -4.80 13.08
CA ARG A 96 -2.17 -4.82 11.96
C ARG A 96 -1.57 -5.48 10.72
N GLU A 97 -0.30 -5.24 10.41
CA GLU A 97 0.42 -5.92 9.33
C GLU A 97 0.40 -7.44 9.54
N ARG A 98 0.64 -7.89 10.77
CA ARG A 98 0.60 -9.31 11.12
C ARG A 98 -0.79 -9.90 10.89
N GLU A 99 -1.84 -9.23 11.34
CA GLU A 99 -3.22 -9.67 11.15
C GLU A 99 -3.61 -9.79 9.67
N ILE A 100 -3.24 -8.81 8.85
CA ILE A 100 -3.46 -8.86 7.40
C ILE A 100 -2.73 -10.05 6.78
N ARG A 101 -1.46 -10.28 7.15
CA ARG A 101 -0.68 -11.42 6.66
C ARG A 101 -1.28 -12.75 7.07
N GLU A 102 -1.79 -12.87 8.29
CA GLU A 102 -2.44 -14.09 8.78
C GLU A 102 -3.74 -14.37 8.00
N LYS A 103 -4.56 -13.35 7.75
CA LYS A 103 -5.76 -13.47 6.90
C LYS A 103 -5.44 -13.94 5.48
N LEU A 104 -4.39 -13.38 4.86
CA LEU A 104 -3.94 -13.76 3.51
C LEU A 104 -3.37 -15.18 3.42
N ARG A 105 -2.95 -15.79 4.53
CA ARG A 105 -2.45 -17.18 4.57
C ARG A 105 -3.55 -18.21 4.82
N ALA A 106 -4.66 -17.78 5.41
CA ALA A 106 -5.77 -18.65 5.79
C ALA A 106 -6.83 -18.82 4.69
N GLY A 107 -6.78 -18.00 3.64
CA GLY A 107 -7.59 -18.13 2.42
C GLY A 107 -6.77 -18.68 1.26
#